data_AF-A0A1J4XJD0-F1
#
_entry.id   AF-A0A1J4XJD0-F1
#
_cell.length_a   1.000
_cell.length_b   1.000
_cell.length_c   1.000
_cell.angle_alpha   90.00
_cell.angle_beta   90.00
_cell.angle_gamma   90.00
#
_symmetry.space_group_name_H-M   'P 1'
#
loop_
_entity.id
_entity.type
_entity.pdbx_description
1 polymer ?
#
loop_
_entity_poly.entity_id
_entity_poly.type
_entity_poly.pdbx_seq_one_letter_code
_entity_poly.pdbx_strand_id
1 'polypeptide(L)'
;MKIAGRDAGRSCVITRVIDDNFVTIAGATRSKRCNIRHLEPTAKIVDINEGSEADVRAALDRAGIAMLSTKPRRKSQVRRKRLRKSEQRPTEKGAVNN
;
A
#
# COMPACT_ATOMS: atom_id res chain seq x y z
N MET A 1 15.82 8.92 -5.61
CA MET A 1 14.69 9.77 -5.15
C MET A 1 13.44 9.50 -5.99
N LYS A 2 12.24 9.65 -5.44
CA LYS A 2 10.99 9.56 -6.24
C LYS A 2 10.50 10.94 -6.66
N ILE A 3 10.29 11.12 -7.96
CA ILE A 3 9.97 12.43 -8.56
C ILE A 3 8.45 12.70 -8.54
N ALA A 4 7.63 11.66 -8.77
CA ALA A 4 6.20 11.85 -9.02
C ALA A 4 5.27 11.07 -8.06
N GLY A 5 4.11 11.66 -7.76
CA GLY A 5 2.99 11.04 -7.05
C GLY A 5 2.97 11.25 -5.53
N ARG A 6 2.23 10.40 -4.80
CA ARG A 6 1.99 10.52 -3.35
C ARG A 6 3.23 10.56 -2.47
N ASP A 7 4.30 9.92 -2.93
CA ASP A 7 5.58 9.85 -2.20
C ASP A 7 6.69 10.63 -2.95
N ALA A 8 6.32 11.62 -3.77
CA ALA A 8 7.27 12.52 -4.42
C ALA A 8 8.11 13.27 -3.39
N GLY A 9 9.36 13.58 -3.74
CA GLY A 9 10.28 14.29 -2.85
C GLY A 9 10.95 13.42 -1.80
N ARG A 10 10.71 12.10 -1.80
CA ARG A 10 11.25 11.17 -0.79
C ARG A 10 12.35 10.28 -1.35
N SER A 11 13.35 10.06 -0.51
CA SER A 11 14.42 9.09 -0.77
C SER A 11 13.89 7.67 -0.61
N CYS A 12 14.25 6.80 -1.54
CA CYS A 12 13.86 5.41 -1.54
C CYS A 12 15.04 4.57 -1.98
N VAL A 13 14.98 3.31 -1.60
CA VAL A 13 15.98 2.30 -1.90
C VAL A 13 15.30 1.21 -2.70
N ILE A 14 16.01 0.68 -3.69
CA ILE A 14 15.52 -0.40 -4.56
C ILE A 14 15.90 -1.72 -3.90
N THR A 15 14.90 -2.54 -3.56
CA THR A 15 15.12 -3.84 -2.91
C THR A 15 15.25 -4.96 -3.93
N ARG A 16 14.42 -4.92 -4.98
CA ARG A 16 14.35 -5.97 -5.99
C ARG A 16 13.98 -5.41 -7.35
N VAL A 17 14.63 -5.91 -8.39
CA VAL A 17 14.24 -5.69 -9.79
C VAL A 17 13.18 -6.73 -10.15
N ILE A 18 12.02 -6.29 -10.63
CA ILE A 18 10.94 -7.19 -11.06
C ILE A 18 11.05 -7.41 -12.56
N ASP A 19 11.02 -6.32 -13.32
CA ASP A 19 11.05 -6.29 -14.79
C ASP A 19 11.95 -5.11 -15.25
N ASP A 20 12.18 -5.00 -16.55
CA ASP A 20 12.98 -3.92 -17.17
C ASP A 20 12.48 -2.50 -16.84
N ASN A 21 11.18 -2.37 -16.59
CA ASN A 21 10.52 -1.10 -16.31
C ASN A 21 10.14 -0.91 -14.84
N PHE A 22 10.20 -1.97 -14.02
CA PHE A 22 9.59 -1.99 -12.70
C PHE A 22 10.51 -2.53 -11.62
N VAL A 23 10.54 -1.80 -10.51
CA VAL A 23 11.34 -2.14 -9.33
C VAL A 23 10.49 -2.06 -8.07
N THR A 24 10.83 -2.88 -7.08
CA THR A 24 10.27 -2.77 -5.73
C THR A 24 11.08 -1.74 -4.95
N ILE A 25 10.41 -0.70 -4.48
CA ILE A 25 11.00 0.34 -3.65
C ILE A 25 10.58 0.19 -2.20
N ALA A 26 11.47 0.57 -1.27
CA ALA A 26 11.21 0.66 0.17
C ALA A 26 11.95 1.86 0.80
N GLY A 27 11.59 2.24 2.03
CA GLY A 27 12.27 3.27 2.82
C GLY A 27 11.38 4.43 3.29
N ALA A 28 11.69 5.67 2.88
CA ALA A 28 10.86 6.84 3.21
C ALA A 28 9.56 6.90 2.39
N THR A 29 9.53 6.16 1.29
CA THR A 29 8.33 5.88 0.50
C THR A 29 7.66 4.61 1.02
N ARG A 30 6.35 4.48 0.82
CA ARG A 30 5.65 3.21 1.05
C ARG A 30 6.22 2.10 0.16
N SER A 31 6.38 0.91 0.73
CA SER A 31 6.83 -0.28 0.02
C SER A 31 5.85 -0.62 -1.12
N LYS A 32 6.30 -0.53 -2.37
CA LYS A 32 5.47 -0.81 -3.56
C LYS A 32 6.30 -1.05 -4.81
N ARG A 33 5.64 -1.63 -5.83
CA ARG A 33 6.13 -1.63 -7.20
C ARG A 33 6.09 -0.22 -7.78
N CYS A 34 7.20 0.24 -8.34
CA CYS A 34 7.33 1.55 -8.97
C CYS A 34 7.95 1.40 -10.37
N ASN A 35 7.54 2.26 -11.30
CA ASN A 35 8.22 2.38 -12.58
C ASN A 35 9.54 3.14 -12.40
N ILE A 36 10.59 2.68 -13.09
CA ILE A 36 11.94 3.29 -13.07
C ILE A 36 11.91 4.74 -13.57
N ARG A 37 11.02 5.08 -14.52
CA ARG A 37 10.87 6.44 -15.08
C ARG A 37 10.42 7.49 -14.04
N HIS A 38 9.94 7.07 -12.88
CA HIS A 38 9.54 7.96 -11.78
C HIS A 38 10.61 8.08 -10.68
N LEU A 39 11.75 7.43 -10.87
CA LEU A 39 12.86 7.40 -9.94
C LEU A 39 14.04 8.17 -10.56
N GLU A 40 14.67 8.97 -9.73
CA GLU A 40 15.96 9.59 -10.00
C GLU A 40 17.04 8.79 -9.25
N PRO A 41 17.98 8.14 -9.93
CA PRO A 41 19.09 7.46 -9.28
C PRO A 41 19.90 8.43 -8.43
N THR A 42 20.46 7.96 -7.33
CA THR A 42 21.27 8.78 -6.41
C THR A 42 22.68 8.18 -6.35
N ALA A 43 23.71 8.99 -6.15
CA ALA A 43 25.11 8.53 -6.13
C ALA A 43 25.48 7.61 -4.93
N LYS A 44 24.54 7.37 -4.02
CA LYS A 44 24.74 6.49 -2.86
C LYS A 44 24.40 5.05 -3.26
N ILE A 45 25.41 4.19 -3.27
CA ILE A 45 25.24 2.74 -3.41
C ILE A 45 25.05 2.16 -2.02
N VAL A 46 24.02 1.34 -1.84
CA VAL A 46 23.73 0.65 -0.60
C VAL A 46 23.61 -0.82 -0.95
N ASP A 47 24.54 -1.63 -0.44
CA ASP A 47 24.48 -3.08 -0.62
C ASP A 47 23.46 -3.67 0.35
N ILE A 48 22.50 -4.39 -0.22
CA ILE A 48 21.40 -5.03 0.49
C ILE A 48 21.23 -6.39 -0.13
N ASN A 49 21.23 -7.43 0.70
CA ASN A 49 20.74 -8.73 0.30
C ASN A 49 19.22 -8.61 0.13
N GLU A 50 18.62 -9.32 -0.84
CA GLU A 50 17.16 -9.34 -1.05
C GLU A 50 16.47 -9.67 0.27
N GLY A 51 15.96 -8.65 0.93
CA GLY A 51 15.87 -8.69 2.39
C GLY A 51 14.72 -7.89 2.93
N SER A 52 14.21 -8.41 4.04
CA SER A 52 13.04 -7.95 4.78
C SER A 52 13.08 -6.45 5.10
N GLU A 53 11.94 -5.87 5.50
CA GLU A 53 11.88 -4.45 5.90
C GLU A 53 12.89 -4.09 7.02
N ALA A 54 13.31 -5.07 7.83
CA ALA A 54 14.31 -4.87 8.88
C ALA A 54 15.71 -4.58 8.30
N ASP A 55 16.10 -5.31 7.26
CA ASP A 55 17.42 -5.16 6.61
C ASP A 55 17.51 -3.82 5.89
N VAL A 56 16.43 -3.45 5.19
CA VAL A 56 16.30 -2.15 4.52
C VAL A 56 16.39 -1.01 5.53
N ARG A 57 15.79 -1.18 6.72
CA ARG A 57 15.87 -0.17 7.78
C ARG A 57 17.30 0.02 8.28
N ALA A 58 18.01 -1.06 8.57
CA ALA A 58 19.40 -1.00 9.01
C ALA A 58 20.31 -0.35 7.95
N ALA A 59 20.09 -0.67 6.68
CA ALA A 59 20.83 -0.10 5.56
C ALA A 59 20.55 1.41 5.38
N LEU A 60 19.30 1.84 5.54
CA LEU A 60 18.89 3.25 5.51
C LEU A 60 19.45 4.06 6.68
N ASP A 61 19.49 3.48 7.88
CA ASP A 61 20.07 4.13 9.06
C ASP A 61 21.57 4.39 8.85
N ARG A 62 22.31 3.43 8.27
CA ARG A 62 23.72 3.63 7.87
C ARG A 62 23.89 4.74 6.83
N ALA A 63 22.95 4.86 5.89
CA ALA A 63 22.96 5.89 4.85
C ALA A 63 22.47 7.27 5.33
N GLY A 64 21.98 7.36 6.57
CA GLY A 64 21.41 8.57 7.17
C GLY A 64 20.07 8.99 6.56
N ILE A 65 19.29 8.04 6.03
CA ILE A 65 18.02 8.32 5.35
C ILE A 65 16.85 7.91 6.26
N ALA A 66 15.98 8.87 6.60
CA ALA A 66 14.84 8.62 7.49
C ALA A 66 13.77 7.71 6.85
N MET A 67 13.41 6.62 7.53
CA MET A 67 12.34 5.71 7.12
C MET A 67 10.94 6.22 7.51
N LEU A 68 9.91 5.88 6.73
CA LEU A 68 8.53 6.28 7.04
C LEU A 68 7.95 5.45 8.20
N SER A 69 7.74 6.07 9.35
CA SER A 69 6.98 5.45 10.45
C SER A 69 5.49 5.80 10.33
N THR A 70 4.68 4.87 9.83
CA THR A 70 3.22 5.03 9.81
C THR A 70 2.60 4.27 10.98
N LYS A 71 1.90 4.98 11.88
CA LYS A 71 1.13 4.34 12.95
C LYS A 71 -0.02 3.52 12.33
N PRO A 72 -0.28 2.29 12.80
CA PRO A 72 -1.39 1.48 12.30
C PRO A 72 -2.71 2.22 12.53
N ARG A 73 -3.55 2.31 11.50
CA ARG A 73 -4.90 2.88 11.66
C ARG A 73 -5.69 1.99 12.63
N ARG A 74 -6.17 2.56 13.73
CA ARG A 74 -7.11 1.86 14.63
C ARG A 74 -8.31 1.38 13.82
N LYS A 75 -8.60 0.08 13.86
CA LYS A 75 -9.78 -0.49 13.21
C LYS A 75 -11.01 0.18 13.83
N SER A 76 -11.79 0.90 13.02
CA SER A 76 -13.08 1.43 13.45
C SER A 76 -13.97 0.26 13.83
N GLN A 77 -14.61 0.30 15.01
CA GLN A 77 -15.61 -0.70 15.38
C GLN A 77 -16.65 -0.78 14.26
N VAL A 78 -16.85 -1.98 13.71
CA VAL A 78 -17.72 -2.25 12.58
C VAL A 78 -19.11 -1.70 12.92
N ARG A 79 -19.58 -0.68 12.19
CA ARG A 79 -20.93 -0.16 12.32
C ARG A 79 -21.87 -1.32 12.00
N ARG A 80 -22.52 -1.89 13.03
CA ARG A 80 -23.49 -3.00 12.89
C ARG A 80 -24.41 -2.69 11.70
N LYS A 81 -24.38 -3.53 10.66
CA LYS A 81 -25.36 -3.44 9.58
C LYS A 81 -26.74 -3.58 10.22
N ARG A 82 -27.58 -2.55 10.13
CA ARG A 82 -28.99 -2.66 10.51
C ARG A 82 -29.58 -3.78 9.65
N LEU A 83 -30.04 -4.87 10.27
CA LEU A 83 -30.83 -5.87 9.55
C LEU A 83 -32.04 -5.14 8.97
N ARG A 84 -32.20 -5.16 7.64
CA ARG A 84 -33.43 -4.69 7.00
C ARG A 84 -34.53 -5.64 7.46
N LYS A 85 -35.53 -5.11 8.17
CA LYS A 85 -36.74 -5.85 8.51
C LYS A 85 -37.45 -6.13 7.18
N SER A 86 -37.58 -7.40 6.81
CA SER A 86 -38.33 -7.80 5.63
C SER A 86 -39.80 -7.48 5.88
N GLU A 87 -40.33 -6.47 5.21
CA GLU A 87 -41.77 -6.29 5.06
C GLU A 87 -42.32 -7.50 4.32
N GLN A 88 -43.07 -8.34 5.02
CA GLN A 88 -43.87 -9.40 4.39
C GLN A 88 -44.87 -8.70 3.47
N ARG A 89 -44.77 -8.95 2.15
CA ARG A 89 -45.77 -8.47 1.19
C ARG A 89 -47.12 -9.09 1.56
N PRO A 90 -48.20 -8.31 1.78
CA PRO A 90 -49.52 -8.89 1.92
C PRO A 90 -49.93 -9.47 0.56
N THR A 91 -50.17 -10.78 0.52
CA THR A 91 -50.72 -11.46 -0.66
C THR A 91 -52.21 -11.13 -0.76
N GLU A 92 -52.54 -10.05 -1.46
CA GLU A 92 -53.88 -9.88 -2.01
C GLU A 92 -53.87 -10.31 -3.48
N LYS A 93 -54.59 -11.41 -3.76
CA LYS A 93 -55.79 -11.39 -4.62
C LYS A 93 -56.23 -12.81 -4.91
N GLY A 94 -57.50 -13.08 -4.59
CA GLY A 94 -58.22 -14.20 -5.17
C GLY A 94 -58.43 -14.02 -6.68
N ALA A 95 -58.46 -15.15 -7.37
CA ALA A 95 -59.12 -15.38 -8.66
C ALA A 95 -59.44 -16.90 -8.69
N VAL A 96 -60.65 -17.32 -8.28
CA VAL A 96 -61.82 -17.66 -9.13
C VAL A 96 -61.78 -19.10 -9.71
N ASN A 97 -62.72 -19.92 -9.21
CA ASN A 97 -63.48 -21.08 -9.76
C ASN A 97 -62.78 -22.37 -10.23
N ASN A 98 -63.13 -23.53 -9.62
CA ASN A 98 -64.22 -24.43 -10.02
C ASN A 98 -64.53 -25.42 -8.88
#